data_AF-A0A9D5K1I8-F1
#
_entry.id   AF-A0A9D5K1I8-F1
#
_cell.length_a   1.000
_cell.length_b   1.000
_cell.length_c   1.000
_cell.angle_alpha   90.00
_cell.angle_beta   90.00
_cell.angle_gamma   90.00
#
_symmetry.space_group_name_H-M   'P 1'
#
loop_
_entity.id
_entity.type
_entity.pdbx_description
1 polymer ?
#
loop_
_entity_poly.entity_id
_entity_poly.type
_entity_poly.pdbx_seq_one_letter_code
_entity_poly.pdbx_strand_id
1 'polypeptide(L)'
;MSPMVWQFVLYVGVGTFGGFWGSKLKIPAGTMLGAVVSVFLLRLLFKIEWELPKSYEWWLQIFLGILLGTSFHPAMFKTLYKMALPIVFSTITLVSVGIVLSLLFARFGILDSQTAYLGTSPGAMSSLILLASQSQADAPLITCFHFFRLFAVILTAPFVLKYFFSS
;
A
#
# COMPACT_ATOMS: atom_id res chain seq x y z
N MET A 1 2.93 2.40 -33.04
CA MET A 1 2.52 1.80 -31.75
C MET A 1 1.60 2.81 -31.08
N SER A 2 0.43 2.39 -30.59
CA SER A 2 -0.51 3.31 -29.95
C SER A 2 0.17 4.01 -28.75
N PRO A 3 -0.12 5.30 -28.49
CA PRO A 3 0.53 6.09 -27.45
C PRO A 3 0.45 5.45 -26.04
N MET A 4 -0.54 4.58 -25.83
CA MET A 4 -0.78 3.84 -24.59
C MET A 4 0.27 2.76 -24.29
N VAL A 5 0.78 2.05 -25.31
CA VAL A 5 1.77 0.97 -25.13
C VAL A 5 3.13 1.55 -24.74
N TRP A 6 3.48 2.71 -25.31
CA TRP A 6 4.73 3.40 -24.99
C TRP A 6 4.78 3.85 -23.53
N GLN A 7 3.69 4.41 -23.03
CA GLN A 7 3.58 4.79 -21.62
C GLN A 7 3.71 3.56 -20.72
N PHE A 8 2.98 2.47 -20.99
CA PHE A 8 3.09 1.23 -20.22
C PHE A 8 4.53 0.72 -20.11
N VAL A 9 5.25 0.65 -21.24
CA VAL A 9 6.65 0.21 -21.26
C VAL A 9 7.56 1.16 -20.47
N LEU A 10 7.34 2.47 -20.55
CA LEU A 10 8.07 3.45 -19.75
C LEU A 10 7.86 3.25 -18.24
N TYR A 11 6.62 3.09 -17.79
CA TYR A 11 6.32 2.89 -16.37
C TYR A 11 6.91 1.59 -15.82
N VAL A 12 6.83 0.50 -16.58
CA VAL A 12 7.47 -0.78 -16.20
C VAL A 12 8.99 -0.66 -16.21
N GLY A 13 9.57 0.00 -17.21
CA GLY A 13 11.02 0.21 -17.31
C GLY A 13 11.58 1.05 -16.17
N VAL A 14 10.92 2.16 -15.82
CA VAL A 14 11.34 3.01 -14.70
C VAL A 14 11.07 2.36 -13.35
N GLY A 15 9.96 1.63 -13.19
CA GLY A 15 9.68 0.87 -11.98
C GLY A 15 10.70 -0.25 -11.73
N THR A 16 11.09 -0.99 -12.78
CA THR A 16 12.12 -2.04 -12.67
C THR A 16 13.50 -1.45 -12.39
N PHE A 17 13.88 -0.35 -13.03
CA PHE A 17 15.13 0.35 -12.74
C PHE A 17 15.18 0.88 -11.30
N GLY A 18 14.10 1.53 -10.86
CA GLY A 18 13.93 2.03 -9.50
C GLY A 18 13.98 0.91 -8.46
N GLY A 19 13.28 -0.19 -8.71
CA GLY A 19 13.30 -1.35 -7.82
C GLY A 19 14.65 -2.06 -7.77
N PHE A 20 15.35 -2.16 -8.90
CA PHE A 20 16.72 -2.71 -8.93
C PHE A 20 17.67 -1.85 -8.09
N TRP A 21 17.62 -0.53 -8.24
CA TRP A 21 18.45 0.38 -7.44
C TRP A 21 18.04 0.38 -5.96
N GLY A 22 16.73 0.32 -5.70
CA GLY A 22 16.16 0.20 -4.36
C GLY A 22 16.56 -1.09 -3.63
N SER A 23 16.75 -2.19 -4.37
CA SER A 23 17.25 -3.45 -3.81
C SER A 23 18.66 -3.33 -3.22
N LYS A 24 19.49 -2.43 -3.76
CA LYS A 24 20.86 -2.20 -3.28
C LYS A 24 20.91 -1.43 -1.97
N LEU A 25 19.84 -0.72 -1.60
CA LEU A 25 19.81 0.14 -0.42
C LEU A 25 19.73 -0.64 0.92
N LYS A 26 19.62 -1.98 0.91
CA LYS A 26 19.50 -2.83 2.14
C LYS A 26 18.38 -2.39 3.11
N ILE A 27 17.38 -1.66 2.61
CA ILE A 27 16.19 -1.26 3.36
C ILE A 27 15.14 -2.38 3.23
N PRO A 28 14.35 -2.70 4.28
CA PRO A 28 13.18 -3.57 4.17
C PRO A 28 12.30 -3.16 2.97
N ALA A 29 11.94 -4.11 2.12
CA ALA A 29 11.17 -3.87 0.90
C ALA A 29 11.74 -2.75 -0.01
N GLY A 30 13.07 -2.59 -0.04
CA GLY A 30 13.76 -1.58 -0.86
C GLY A 30 13.44 -1.67 -2.36
N THR A 31 13.16 -2.87 -2.88
CA THR A 31 12.68 -3.07 -4.26
C THR A 31 11.35 -2.37 -4.53
N MET A 32 10.40 -2.48 -3.59
CA MET A 32 9.08 -1.88 -3.73
C MET A 32 9.15 -0.36 -3.54
N LEU A 33 9.90 0.10 -2.54
CA LEU A 33 10.13 1.53 -2.29
C LEU A 33 10.79 2.21 -3.50
N GLY A 34 11.85 1.60 -4.03
CA GLY A 34 12.57 2.12 -5.19
C GLY A 34 11.66 2.22 -6.41
N ALA A 35 10.84 1.21 -6.68
CA ALA A 35 9.89 1.24 -7.79
C ALA A 35 8.84 2.36 -7.64
N VAL A 36 8.23 2.51 -6.46
CA VAL A 36 7.23 3.55 -6.18
C VAL A 36 7.83 4.95 -6.32
N VAL A 37 9.00 5.18 -5.72
CA VAL A 37 9.67 6.48 -5.74
C VAL A 37 10.10 6.85 -7.16
N SER A 38 10.66 5.92 -7.93
CA SER A 38 11.09 6.21 -9.30
C SER A 38 9.91 6.51 -10.23
N VAL A 39 8.80 5.78 -10.11
CA VAL A 39 7.58 6.06 -10.87
C VAL A 39 6.93 7.38 -10.45
N PHE A 40 6.94 7.69 -9.15
CA PHE A 40 6.45 8.95 -8.62
C PHE A 40 7.27 10.15 -9.13
N LEU A 41 8.60 10.05 -9.09
CA LEU A 41 9.51 11.07 -9.63
C LEU A 41 9.31 11.25 -11.15
N LEU A 42 9.10 10.17 -11.89
CA LEU A 42 8.80 10.26 -13.33
C LEU A 42 7.49 11.02 -13.58
N ARG A 43 6.44 10.71 -12.84
CA ARG A 43 5.16 11.45 -12.94
C ARG A 43 5.34 12.92 -12.60
N LEU A 44 6.12 13.24 -11.57
CA LEU A 44 6.35 14.62 -11.12
C LEU A 44 7.18 15.43 -12.13
N LEU A 45 8.23 14.84 -12.69
CA LEU A 45 9.15 15.51 -13.62
C LEU A 45 8.57 15.66 -15.02
N PHE A 46 7.89 14.64 -15.54
CA PHE A 46 7.38 14.64 -16.91
C PHE A 46 5.90 15.05 -17.02
N LYS A 47 5.21 15.27 -15.89
CA LYS A 47 3.76 15.59 -15.82
C LYS A 47 2.89 14.67 -16.69
N ILE A 48 3.28 13.40 -16.79
CA ILE A 48 2.53 12.40 -17.54
C ILE A 48 1.40 11.89 -16.66
N GLU A 49 0.18 12.34 -16.96
CA GLU A 49 -1.05 11.84 -16.36
C GLU A 49 -1.54 10.61 -17.14
N TRP A 50 -0.83 9.50 -16.96
CA TRP A 50 -1.29 8.23 -17.51
C TRP A 50 -2.00 7.43 -16.43
N GLU A 51 -3.31 7.31 -16.55
CA GLU A 51 -4.11 6.37 -15.77
C GLU A 51 -4.07 4.99 -16.42
N LEU A 52 -3.79 3.95 -15.64
CA LEU A 52 -3.91 2.59 -16.15
C LEU A 52 -5.39 2.33 -16.50
N PRO A 53 -5.70 1.89 -17.73
CA PRO A 53 -7.06 1.49 -18.08
C PRO A 53 -7.53 0.37 -17.14
N LYS A 54 -8.77 0.48 -16.65
CA LYS A 54 -9.34 -0.40 -15.60
C LYS A 54 -9.18 -1.90 -15.89
N SER A 55 -9.21 -2.32 -17.16
CA SER A 55 -9.00 -3.70 -17.56
C SER A 55 -7.63 -4.26 -17.15
N TYR A 56 -6.57 -3.45 -17.20
CA TYR A 56 -5.22 -3.89 -16.82
C TYR A 56 -5.04 -3.93 -15.31
N GLU A 57 -5.67 -3.00 -14.58
CA GLU A 57 -5.66 -3.01 -13.12
C GLU A 57 -6.28 -4.31 -12.58
N TRP A 58 -7.39 -4.75 -13.18
CA TRP A 58 -8.01 -6.04 -12.85
C TRP A 58 -7.07 -7.23 -13.01
N TRP A 59 -6.37 -7.32 -14.15
CA TRP A 59 -5.39 -8.38 -14.36
C TRP A 59 -4.25 -8.33 -13.34
N LEU A 60 -3.72 -7.13 -13.05
CA LEU A 60 -2.66 -6.97 -12.04
C LEU A 60 -3.12 -7.40 -10.64
N GLN A 61 -4.36 -7.08 -10.24
CA GLN A 61 -4.92 -7.53 -8.96
C GLN A 61 -5.08 -9.05 -8.90
N ILE A 62 -5.48 -9.69 -10.01
CA ILE A 62 -5.56 -11.15 -10.10
C ILE A 62 -4.18 -11.78 -9.92
N PHE A 63 -3.16 -11.29 -10.64
CA PHE A 63 -1.80 -11.80 -10.51
C PHE A 63 -1.22 -11.59 -9.11
N LEU A 64 -1.44 -10.42 -8.50
CA LEU A 64 -1.06 -10.16 -7.11
C LEU A 64 -1.77 -11.11 -6.15
N GLY A 65 -3.07 -11.38 -6.37
CA GLY A 65 -3.83 -12.37 -5.60
C GLY A 65 -3.25 -13.77 -5.71
N ILE A 66 -2.87 -14.22 -6.92
CA ILE A 66 -2.24 -15.53 -7.15
C ILE A 66 -0.86 -15.59 -6.47
N LEU A 67 -0.04 -14.53 -6.59
CA LEU A 67 1.28 -14.47 -5.96
C LEU A 67 1.20 -14.52 -4.44
N LEU A 68 0.27 -13.76 -3.85
CA LEU A 68 0.03 -13.79 -2.41
C LEU A 68 -0.57 -15.13 -1.97
N GLY A 69 -1.49 -15.71 -2.77
CA GLY A 69 -2.10 -17.01 -2.54
C GLY A 69 -1.08 -18.15 -2.53
N THR A 70 -0.16 -18.16 -3.49
CA THR A 70 0.91 -19.17 -3.59
C THR A 70 1.99 -19.02 -2.51
N SER A 71 2.05 -17.87 -1.84
CA SER A 71 2.94 -17.66 -0.71
C SER A 71 2.48 -18.41 0.55
N PHE A 72 1.21 -18.84 0.62
CA PHE A 72 0.69 -19.63 1.75
C PHE A 72 1.16 -21.08 1.68
N HIS A 73 1.94 -21.49 2.67
CA HIS A 73 2.44 -22.86 2.81
C HIS A 73 1.76 -23.57 4.01
N PRO A 74 1.57 -24.90 3.98
CA PRO A 74 0.94 -25.65 5.07
C PRO A 74 1.61 -25.45 6.45
N ALA A 75 2.94 -25.28 6.47
CA ALA A 75 3.70 -24.99 7.69
C ALA A 75 3.35 -23.62 8.32
N MET A 76 2.85 -22.68 7.51
CA MET A 76 2.42 -21.36 7.96
C MET A 76 1.17 -21.46 8.82
N PHE A 77 0.27 -22.43 8.58
CA PHE A 77 -0.93 -22.62 9.41
C PHE A 77 -0.60 -22.95 10.87
N LYS A 78 0.45 -23.73 11.11
CA LYS A 78 0.89 -24.05 12.48
C LYS A 78 1.46 -22.83 13.20
N THR A 79 2.17 -21.97 12.46
CA THR A 79 2.70 -20.70 12.96
C THR A 79 1.58 -19.68 13.18
N LEU A 80 0.64 -19.59 12.24
CA LEU A 80 -0.57 -18.76 12.32
C LEU A 80 -1.42 -19.15 13.52
N TYR A 81 -1.60 -20.44 13.81
CA TYR A 81 -2.36 -20.88 14.98
C TYR A 81 -1.66 -20.51 16.29
N LYS A 82 -0.33 -20.68 16.38
CA LYS A 82 0.46 -20.24 17.54
C LYS A 82 0.49 -18.72 17.71
N MET A 83 0.50 -17.97 16.61
CA MET A 83 0.55 -16.51 16.59
C MET A 83 -0.83 -15.86 16.39
N ALA A 84 -1.92 -16.63 16.42
CA ALA A 84 -3.26 -16.13 16.14
C ALA A 84 -3.63 -15.02 17.14
N LEU A 85 -3.34 -15.23 18.42
CA LEU A 85 -3.58 -14.27 19.50
C LEU A 85 -2.85 -12.93 19.29
N PRO A 86 -1.51 -12.89 19.10
CA PRO A 86 -0.82 -11.63 18.82
C PRO A 86 -1.19 -11.00 17.47
N ILE A 87 -1.51 -11.78 16.43
CA ILE A 87 -1.97 -11.25 15.13
C ILE A 87 -3.32 -10.55 15.29
N VAL A 88 -4.26 -11.17 15.99
CA VAL A 88 -5.59 -10.61 16.27
C VAL A 88 -5.44 -9.36 17.13
N PHE A 89 -4.63 -9.40 18.20
CA PHE A 89 -4.40 -8.26 19.07
C PHE A 89 -3.75 -7.08 18.32
N SER A 90 -2.74 -7.36 17.49
CA SER A 90 -2.10 -6.37 16.61
C SER A 90 -3.10 -5.76 15.63
N THR A 91 -3.93 -6.58 14.99
CA THR A 91 -4.98 -6.11 14.07
C THR A 91 -5.98 -5.22 14.80
N ILE A 92 -6.46 -5.64 15.97
CA ILE A 92 -7.40 -4.85 16.79
C ILE A 92 -6.76 -3.53 17.21
N THR A 93 -5.49 -3.53 17.63
CA THR A 93 -4.78 -2.33 18.03
C THR A 93 -4.59 -1.39 16.84
N LEU A 94 -4.25 -1.93 15.68
CA LEU A 94 -4.09 -1.15 14.45
C LEU A 94 -5.41 -0.51 13.99
N VAL A 95 -6.51 -1.28 14.06
CA VAL A 95 -7.85 -0.81 13.71
C VAL A 95 -8.36 0.22 14.72
N SER A 96 -8.18 -0.02 16.01
CA SER A 96 -8.58 0.92 17.05
C SER A 96 -7.79 2.22 16.99
N VAL A 97 -6.47 2.17 16.77
CA VAL A 97 -5.66 3.38 16.50
C VAL A 97 -6.14 4.08 15.23
N GLY A 98 -6.44 3.34 14.16
CA GLY A 98 -7.02 3.89 12.94
C GLY A 98 -8.33 4.66 13.21
N ILE A 99 -9.25 4.05 13.94
CA ILE A 99 -10.54 4.66 14.32
C ILE A 99 -10.33 5.90 15.19
N VAL A 100 -9.46 5.83 16.20
CA VAL A 100 -9.14 6.98 17.07
C VAL A 100 -8.56 8.13 16.26
N LEU A 101 -7.66 7.84 15.32
CA LEU A 101 -7.05 8.83 14.45
C LEU A 101 -8.08 9.45 13.49
N SER A 102 -9.01 8.64 12.97
CA SER A 102 -10.12 9.11 12.14
C SER A 102 -11.04 10.05 12.89
N LEU A 103 -11.42 9.69 14.12
CA LEU A 103 -12.26 10.51 14.98
C LEU A 103 -11.56 11.81 15.39
N LEU A 104 -10.24 11.77 15.63
CA LEU A 104 -9.45 12.97 15.85
C LEU A 104 -9.48 13.87 14.62
N PHE A 105 -9.15 13.35 13.43
CA PHE A 105 -9.12 14.16 12.20
C PHE A 105 -10.50 14.75 11.84
N ALA A 106 -11.58 14.00 12.07
CA ALA A 106 -12.94 14.49 11.92
C ALA A 106 -13.27 15.60 12.93
N ARG A 107 -12.80 15.48 14.19
CA ARG A 107 -13.07 16.46 15.25
C ARG A 107 -12.24 17.74 15.13
N PHE A 108 -11.05 17.68 14.55
CA PHE A 108 -10.23 18.85 14.25
C PHE A 108 -10.68 19.59 12.97
N GLY A 109 -11.66 19.08 12.22
CA GLY A 109 -12.24 19.74 11.05
C GLY A 109 -11.28 19.86 9.86
N ILE A 110 -10.23 19.02 9.81
CA ILE A 110 -9.18 19.08 8.78
C ILE A 110 -9.58 18.23 7.56
N LEU A 111 -10.40 17.20 7.75
CA LEU A 111 -10.86 16.26 6.71
C LEU A 111 -12.37 16.06 6.77
N ASP A 112 -13.00 15.83 5.61
CA ASP A 112 -14.38 15.34 5.54
C ASP A 112 -14.52 14.00 6.28
N SER A 113 -15.66 13.83 6.95
CA SER A 113 -15.94 12.66 7.81
C SER A 113 -15.79 11.35 7.01
N GLN A 114 -16.23 11.34 5.75
CA GLN A 114 -16.12 10.16 4.88
C GLN A 114 -14.67 9.85 4.50
N THR A 115 -13.85 10.88 4.24
CA THR A 115 -12.41 10.75 3.97
C THR A 115 -11.66 10.16 5.15
N ALA A 116 -11.96 10.62 6.37
CA ALA A 116 -11.34 10.10 7.58
C ALA A 116 -11.71 8.62 7.83
N TYR A 117 -12.99 8.25 7.69
CA TYR A 117 -13.43 6.86 7.85
C TYR A 117 -12.81 5.94 6.78
N LEU A 118 -12.84 6.32 5.51
CA LEU A 118 -12.31 5.49 4.43
C LEU A 118 -10.77 5.37 4.50
N GLY A 119 -10.06 6.45 4.82
CA GLY A 119 -8.59 6.44 4.90
C GLY A 119 -8.03 5.68 6.11
N THR A 120 -8.82 5.51 7.17
CA THR A 120 -8.42 4.77 8.38
C THR A 120 -8.93 3.33 8.42
N SER A 121 -9.89 3.00 7.57
CA SER A 121 -10.45 1.65 7.48
C SER A 121 -9.40 0.64 6.97
N PRO A 122 -9.30 -0.55 7.58
CA PRO A 122 -8.55 -1.66 7.00
C PRO A 122 -9.29 -2.20 5.76
N GLY A 123 -8.69 -2.08 4.57
CA GLY A 123 -9.29 -2.60 3.34
C GLY A 123 -8.32 -2.57 2.15
N ALA A 124 -8.75 -3.16 1.03
CA ALA A 124 -8.01 -3.03 -0.22
C ALA A 124 -8.10 -1.58 -0.72
N MET A 125 -6.94 -0.95 -0.96
CA MET A 125 -6.89 0.46 -1.36
C MET A 125 -7.75 0.73 -2.60
N SER A 126 -7.75 -0.18 -3.58
CA SER A 126 -8.53 -0.05 -4.81
C SER A 126 -10.04 0.00 -4.58
N SER A 127 -10.58 -0.78 -3.64
CA SER A 127 -12.02 -0.73 -3.32
C SER A 127 -12.38 0.50 -2.49
N LEU A 128 -11.51 0.92 -1.56
CA LEU A 128 -11.72 2.13 -0.76
C LEU A 128 -11.66 3.41 -1.60
N ILE A 129 -10.74 3.48 -2.57
CA ILE A 129 -10.64 4.60 -3.52
C ILE A 129 -11.85 4.64 -4.45
N LEU A 130 -12.35 3.47 -4.90
CA LEU A 130 -13.58 3.39 -5.69
C LEU A 130 -14.79 3.91 -4.89
N LEU A 131 -14.94 3.48 -3.64
CA LEU A 131 -15.99 3.98 -2.74
C LEU A 131 -15.85 5.48 -2.46
N ALA A 132 -14.62 5.97 -2.30
CA ALA A 132 -14.34 7.39 -2.13
C ALA A 132 -14.74 8.21 -3.36
N SER A 133 -14.48 7.69 -4.57
CA SER A 133 -14.87 8.35 -5.83
C SER A 133 -16.38 8.39 -6.07
N GLN A 134 -17.14 7.51 -5.41
CA GLN A 134 -18.61 7.49 -5.42
C GLN A 134 -19.21 8.31 -4.27
N SER A 135 -18.38 8.68 -3.29
CA SER A 135 -18.73 9.47 -2.12
C SER A 135 -18.17 10.91 -2.27
N GLN A 136 -18.49 11.84 -1.38
CA GLN A 136 -17.90 13.19 -1.39
C GLN A 136 -16.48 13.21 -0.78
N ALA A 137 -15.77 12.07 -0.83
CA ALA A 137 -14.53 11.86 -0.12
C ALA A 137 -13.31 12.10 -1.01
N ASP A 138 -12.24 12.65 -0.42
CA ASP A 138 -11.01 12.99 -1.12
C ASP A 138 -10.15 11.74 -1.37
N ALA A 139 -10.40 11.07 -2.51
CA ALA A 139 -9.65 9.90 -2.96
C ALA A 139 -8.11 10.08 -2.96
N PRO A 140 -7.53 11.23 -3.39
CA PRO A 140 -6.08 11.44 -3.34
C PRO A 140 -5.54 11.43 -1.90
N LEU A 141 -6.29 12.02 -0.98
CA LEU A 141 -5.90 12.17 0.42
C LEU A 141 -5.93 10.80 1.14
N ILE A 142 -6.98 10.00 0.89
CA ILE A 142 -7.07 8.60 1.32
C ILE A 142 -5.88 7.78 0.80
N THR A 143 -5.54 7.96 -0.48
CA THR A 143 -4.40 7.28 -1.12
C THR A 143 -3.08 7.64 -0.43
N CYS A 144 -2.85 8.93 -0.12
CA CYS A 144 -1.68 9.38 0.62
C CYS A 144 -1.58 8.76 2.02
N PHE A 145 -2.68 8.68 2.77
CA PHE A 145 -2.71 8.04 4.09
C PHE A 145 -2.34 6.56 4.03
N HIS A 146 -2.91 5.86 3.04
CA HIS A 146 -2.64 4.46 2.79
C HIS A 146 -1.18 4.21 2.40
N PHE A 147 -0.61 5.05 1.53
CA PHE A 147 0.82 5.00 1.22
C PHE A 147 1.67 5.26 2.46
N PHE A 148 1.40 6.33 3.21
CA PHE A 148 2.14 6.66 4.43
C PHE A 148 2.14 5.50 5.42
N ARG A 149 0.99 4.85 5.64
CA ARG A 149 0.87 3.64 6.46
C ARG A 149 1.75 2.51 5.93
N LEU A 150 1.74 2.27 4.62
CA LEU A 150 2.53 1.22 3.97
C LEU A 150 4.03 1.49 4.18
N PHE A 151 4.49 2.73 3.97
CA PHE A 151 5.87 3.15 4.26
C PHE A 151 6.22 2.99 5.74
N ALA A 152 5.37 3.46 6.65
CA ALA A 152 5.59 3.35 8.09
C ALA A 152 5.75 1.89 8.54
N VAL A 153 4.87 1.00 8.07
CA VAL A 153 4.96 -0.44 8.37
C VAL A 153 6.24 -1.04 7.79
N ILE A 154 6.59 -0.75 6.54
CA ILE A 154 7.81 -1.27 5.92
C ILE A 154 9.06 -0.86 6.69
N LEU A 155 9.16 0.42 7.08
CA LEU A 155 10.33 0.95 7.78
C LEU A 155 10.41 0.48 9.23
N THR A 156 9.27 0.31 9.91
CA THR A 156 9.22 -0.15 11.30
C THR A 156 9.31 -1.68 11.43
N ALA A 157 8.86 -2.44 10.43
CA ALA A 157 8.88 -3.90 10.44
C ALA A 157 10.24 -4.52 10.83
N PRO A 158 11.39 -4.15 10.23
CA PRO A 158 12.66 -4.74 10.63
C PRO A 158 13.12 -4.29 12.02
N PHE A 159 12.73 -3.08 12.47
CA PHE A 159 13.05 -2.59 13.80
C PHE A 159 12.33 -3.42 14.87
N VAL A 160 11.04 -3.68 14.67
CA VAL A 160 10.23 -4.50 15.56
C VAL A 160 10.70 -5.95 15.54
N LEU A 161 10.95 -6.52 14.35
CA LEU A 161 11.46 -7.89 14.23
C LEU A 161 12.83 -8.06 14.90
N LYS A 162 13.74 -7.09 14.75
CA LYS A 162 15.04 -7.11 15.42
C LYS A 162 14.89 -7.07 16.95
N TYR A 163 13.94 -6.30 17.46
CA TYR A 163 13.72 -6.19 18.91
C TYR A 163 13.07 -7.45 19.51
N PHE A 164 12.19 -8.12 18.76
CA PHE A 164 11.43 -9.28 19.24
C PHE A 164 12.13 -10.63 19.03
N PHE A 165 12.98 -10.77 18.01
CA PHE A 165 13.73 -12.00 17.71
C PHE A 165 15.19 -12.00 18.21
N SER A 166 15.66 -10.90 18.83
CA SER A 166 17.00 -10.80 19.46
C SER A 166 16.96 -10.95 20.99
N SER A 167 15.89 -11.51 21.55
CA SER A 167 15.79 -11.86 22.97
C SER A 167 15.32 -13.31 23.13
#